data_AF-S2KJJ7-F1
#
_entry.id   AF-S2KJJ7-F1
#
_cell.length_a   1.000
_cell.length_b   1.000
_cell.length_c   1.000
_cell.angle_alpha   90.00
_cell.angle_beta   90.00
_cell.angle_gamma   90.00
#
_symmetry.space_group_name_H-M   'P 1'
#
loop_
_entity.id
_entity.type
_entity.pdbx_description
1 polymer ?
#
loop_
_entity_poly.entity_id
_entity_poly.type
_entity_poly.pdbx_seq_one_letter_code
_entity_poly.pdbx_strand_id
1 'polypeptide(L)'
;MKLYESMTLLQGGPDEACIRHVATNAGPRPVYAFGDLMIEVAEGRHQGRKVEAFAFLVRGEAVRVTERRTGYQLVDIPIVHVNGDFSQLDDRRFAQVCEAMLRGSLEAAFMRFRDADDPQLDQLFARLDAVPELTIPPMAEGGGE
;
A
#
# COMPACT_ATOMS: atom_id res chain seq x y z
N MET A 1 12.27 -0.62 20.48
CA MET A 1 12.13 0.34 19.36
C MET A 1 10.74 0.94 19.41
N LYS A 2 10.61 2.24 19.13
CA LYS A 2 9.32 2.93 19.05
C LYS A 2 9.05 3.30 17.59
N LEU A 3 7.84 3.04 17.10
CA LEU A 3 7.40 3.36 15.74
C LEU A 3 6.18 4.28 15.80
N TYR A 4 6.09 5.21 14.86
CA TYR A 4 4.88 5.97 14.59
C TYR A 4 4.20 5.36 13.36
N GLU A 5 2.93 5.04 13.49
CA GLU A 5 2.13 4.47 12.43
C GLU A 5 0.96 5.40 12.13
N SER A 6 0.66 5.58 10.86
CA SER A 6 -0.56 6.27 10.44
C SER A 6 -1.21 5.57 9.26
N MET A 7 -2.52 5.76 9.15
CA MET A 7 -3.31 5.32 8.01
C MET A 7 -4.32 6.40 7.66
N THR A 8 -4.54 6.60 6.36
CA THR A 8 -5.51 7.55 5.83
C THR A 8 -6.44 6.79 4.90
N LEU A 9 -7.74 6.81 5.21
CA LEU A 9 -8.75 6.23 4.34
C LEU A 9 -9.04 7.21 3.19
N LEU A 10 -8.95 6.71 1.95
CA LEU A 10 -9.30 7.47 0.75
C LEU A 10 -10.76 7.16 0.42
N GLN A 11 -11.70 7.90 1.03
CA GLN A 11 -13.12 7.73 0.74
C GLN A 11 -13.50 8.50 -0.52
N GLY A 12 -14.08 7.81 -1.51
CA GLY A 12 -14.85 8.44 -2.58
C GLY A 12 -14.46 7.98 -3.99
N GLY A 13 -15.03 6.86 -4.45
CA GLY A 13 -15.09 6.50 -5.88
C GLY A 13 -13.76 6.56 -6.66
N PRO A 14 -13.81 6.54 -8.00
CA PRO A 14 -12.63 6.75 -8.84
C PRO A 14 -12.29 8.24 -8.92
N ASP A 15 -11.88 8.84 -7.80
CA ASP A 15 -11.28 10.18 -7.77
C ASP A 15 -9.78 10.07 -8.16
N GLU A 16 -9.25 11.07 -8.84
CA GLU A 16 -7.81 11.20 -9.13
C GLU A 16 -6.97 11.11 -7.85
N ALA A 17 -7.50 11.61 -6.72
CA ALA A 17 -6.87 11.51 -5.41
C ALA A 17 -6.63 10.06 -4.95
N CYS A 18 -7.38 9.09 -5.49
CA CYS A 18 -7.25 7.66 -5.18
C CYS A 18 -6.29 6.92 -6.13
N ILE A 19 -5.82 7.56 -7.21
CA ILE A 19 -4.94 6.92 -8.18
C ILE A 19 -3.52 6.82 -7.60
N ARG A 20 -2.97 5.60 -7.60
CA ARG A 20 -1.58 5.29 -7.28
C ARG A 20 -0.98 4.49 -8.44
N HIS A 21 0.33 4.35 -8.47
CA HIS A 21 1.00 3.58 -9.53
C HIS A 21 1.78 2.41 -8.93
N VAL A 22 1.69 1.26 -9.58
CA VAL A 22 2.43 0.04 -9.23
C VAL A 22 3.43 -0.30 -10.33
N ALA A 23 4.56 -0.89 -9.96
CA ALA A 23 5.53 -1.39 -10.93
C ALA A 23 5.00 -2.68 -11.58
N THR A 24 5.09 -2.79 -12.91
CA THR A 24 4.80 -4.05 -13.64
C THR A 24 5.85 -4.30 -14.72
N ASN A 25 5.91 -5.52 -15.26
CA ASN A 25 6.83 -5.87 -16.35
C ASN A 25 6.60 -5.05 -17.64
N ALA A 26 5.40 -4.49 -17.80
CA ALA A 26 5.04 -3.63 -18.94
C ALA A 26 5.21 -2.13 -18.65
N GLY A 27 5.78 -1.78 -17.49
CA GLY A 27 5.88 -0.40 -16.99
C GLY A 27 4.87 -0.09 -15.87
N PRO A 28 4.88 1.14 -15.33
CA PRO A 28 3.96 1.56 -14.28
C PRO A 28 2.49 1.42 -14.71
N ARG A 29 1.63 0.95 -13.82
CA ARG A 29 0.17 0.91 -14.07
C ARG A 29 -0.61 1.64 -12.97
N PRO A 30 -1.65 2.41 -13.32
CA PRO A 30 -2.51 3.04 -12.34
C PRO A 30 -3.38 2.00 -11.62
N VAL A 31 -3.58 2.19 -10.33
CA VAL A 31 -4.50 1.43 -9.48
C VAL A 31 -5.28 2.39 -8.59
N TYR A 32 -6.46 1.97 -8.15
CA TYR A 32 -7.30 2.73 -7.22
C TYR A 32 -7.04 2.24 -5.80
N ALA A 33 -6.29 3.04 -5.04
CA ALA A 33 -6.06 2.80 -3.63
C ALA A 33 -7.30 3.17 -2.82
N PHE A 34 -7.61 2.36 -1.80
CA PHE A 34 -8.64 2.71 -0.81
C PHE A 34 -8.03 3.33 0.46
N GLY A 35 -6.71 3.28 0.63
CA GLY A 35 -6.04 3.94 1.74
C GLY A 35 -4.53 4.05 1.58
N ASP A 36 -3.96 5.07 2.22
CA ASP A 36 -2.52 5.25 2.39
C ASP A 36 -2.10 4.81 3.79
N LEU A 37 -0.88 4.30 3.90
CA LEU A 37 -0.27 3.72 5.09
C LEU A 37 1.13 4.31 5.27
N MET A 38 1.55 4.54 6.51
CA MET A 38 2.89 5.02 6.79
C MET A 38 3.41 4.44 8.10
N ILE A 39 4.70 4.08 8.10
CA ILE A 39 5.46 3.82 9.32
C ILE A 39 6.73 4.66 9.37
N GLU A 40 7.03 5.20 10.55
CA GLU A 40 8.22 6.00 10.82
C GLU A 40 8.94 5.48 12.07
N VAL A 41 10.25 5.31 11.97
CA VAL A 41 11.09 4.94 13.11
C VAL A 41 11.23 6.15 14.04
N ALA A 42 10.73 6.04 15.27
CA ALA A 42 10.68 7.17 16.20
C ALA A 42 12.01 7.41 16.94
N GLU A 43 12.78 6.35 17.17
CA GLU A 43 13.97 6.35 18.04
C GLU A 43 15.00 5.32 17.55
N GLY A 44 16.28 5.52 17.89
CA GLY A 44 17.38 4.63 17.51
C GLY A 44 18.13 5.08 16.25
N ARG A 45 18.97 4.20 15.70
CA ARG A 45 19.87 4.51 14.56
C ARG A 45 19.13 4.95 13.29
N HIS A 46 17.93 4.41 13.08
CA HIS A 46 17.10 4.69 11.90
C HIS A 46 16.04 5.77 12.14
N GLN A 47 16.14 6.53 13.25
CA GLN A 47 15.17 7.58 13.58
C GLN A 47 14.87 8.50 12.38
N GLY A 48 13.59 8.72 12.11
CA GLY A 48 13.09 9.55 11.02
C GLY A 48 13.00 8.83 9.67
N ARG A 49 13.47 7.58 9.55
CA ARG A 49 13.24 6.77 8.33
C ARG A 49 11.75 6.44 8.24
N LYS A 50 11.18 6.70 7.06
CA LYS A 50 9.77 6.47 6.75
C LYS A 50 9.60 5.44 5.65
N VAL A 51 8.53 4.66 5.73
CA VAL A 51 8.03 3.84 4.63
C VAL A 51 6.59 4.26 4.39
N GLU A 52 6.32 4.80 3.21
CA GLU A 52 4.97 5.14 2.78
C GLU A 52 4.47 4.05 1.83
N ALA A 53 3.23 3.63 2.02
CA ALA A 53 2.61 2.59 1.23
C ALA A 53 1.14 2.93 0.97
N PHE A 54 0.52 2.19 0.06
CA PHE A 54 -0.92 2.29 -0.22
C PHE A 54 -1.51 0.90 -0.37
N ALA A 55 -2.77 0.76 0.02
CA ALA A 55 -3.55 -0.47 -0.07
C ALA A 55 -4.60 -0.35 -1.16
N PHE A 56 -4.69 -1.38 -2.01
CA PHE A 56 -5.70 -1.47 -3.07
C PHE A 56 -6.24 -2.90 -3.20
N LEU A 57 -7.44 -3.01 -3.76
CA LEU A 57 -8.09 -4.29 -3.97
C LEU A 57 -7.71 -4.85 -5.35
N VAL A 58 -7.13 -6.04 -5.38
CA VAL A 58 -7.06 -6.87 -6.58
C VAL A 58 -8.35 -7.69 -6.63
N ARG A 59 -9.24 -7.33 -7.56
CA ARG A 59 -10.62 -7.87 -7.60
C ARG A 59 -10.63 -9.40 -7.60
N GLY A 60 -11.25 -9.97 -6.57
CA GLY A 60 -11.41 -11.42 -6.44
C GLY A 60 -10.16 -12.17 -6.00
N GLU A 61 -9.08 -11.48 -5.63
CA GLU A 61 -7.81 -12.12 -5.28
C GLU A 61 -7.34 -11.74 -3.88
N ALA A 62 -6.97 -10.46 -3.69
CA ALA A 62 -6.25 -10.03 -2.50
C ALA A 62 -6.39 -8.53 -2.24
N VAL A 63 -6.11 -8.13 -1.00
CA VAL A 63 -5.72 -6.75 -0.70
C VAL A 63 -4.20 -6.67 -0.84
N ARG A 64 -3.73 -5.81 -1.72
CA ARG A 64 -2.31 -5.62 -1.98
C ARG A 64 -1.83 -4.31 -1.37
N VAL A 65 -0.70 -4.39 -0.66
CA VAL A 65 -0.01 -3.21 -0.11
C VAL A 65 1.29 -3.01 -0.85
N THR A 66 1.48 -1.79 -1.37
CA THR A 66 2.62 -1.43 -2.20
C THR A 66 3.32 -0.19 -1.65
N GLU A 67 4.65 -0.22 -1.63
CA GLU A 67 5.48 0.93 -1.26
C GLU A 67 5.38 2.01 -2.33
N ARG A 68 5.19 3.26 -1.88
CA ARG A 68 4.76 4.37 -2.72
C ARG A 68 5.84 4.84 -3.70
N ARG A 69 7.10 4.92 -3.26
CA ARG A 69 8.21 5.47 -4.06
C ARG A 69 8.59 4.56 -5.23
N THR A 70 8.54 3.25 -5.01
CA THR A 70 9.09 2.24 -5.91
C THR A 70 8.01 1.43 -6.63
N GLY A 71 6.77 1.46 -6.14
CA GLY A 71 5.72 0.58 -6.63
C GLY A 71 5.97 -0.90 -6.26
N TYR A 72 6.91 -1.17 -5.36
CA TYR A 72 7.25 -2.52 -4.89
C TYR A 72 6.18 -3.08 -3.96
N GLN A 73 5.75 -4.31 -4.20
CA GLN A 73 4.76 -4.99 -3.37
C GLN A 73 5.39 -5.37 -2.01
N LEU A 74 4.84 -4.83 -0.92
CA LEU A 74 5.25 -5.17 0.45
C LEU A 74 4.60 -6.47 0.92
N VAL A 75 3.30 -6.62 0.68
CA VAL A 75 2.52 -7.79 1.09
C VAL A 75 1.30 -7.99 0.20
N ASP A 76 0.91 -9.25 0.01
CA ASP A 76 -0.40 -9.65 -0.52
C ASP A 76 -1.21 -10.31 0.61
N ILE A 77 -2.41 -9.82 0.86
CA ILE A 77 -3.32 -10.36 1.89
C ILE A 77 -4.46 -11.06 1.15
N PRO A 78 -4.47 -12.40 1.08
CA PRO A 78 -5.45 -13.14 0.30
C PRO A 78 -6.86 -12.95 0.88
N ILE A 79 -7.84 -12.78 0.00
CA ILE A 79 -9.26 -12.77 0.40
C ILE A 79 -9.70 -14.23 0.49
N VAL A 80 -9.89 -14.73 1.72
CA VAL A 80 -10.34 -16.11 1.95
C VAL A 80 -11.85 -16.19 1.77
N HIS A 81 -12.28 -17.02 0.82
CA HIS A 81 -13.69 -17.31 0.57
C HIS A 81 -14.20 -18.36 1.54
N VAL A 82 -15.19 -18.01 2.37
CA VAL A 82 -15.92 -18.98 3.19
C VAL A 82 -17.20 -19.34 2.44
N ASN A 83 -17.37 -20.62 2.10
CA ASN A 83 -18.56 -21.22 1.48
C ASN A 83 -18.87 -20.85 0.01
N GLY A 84 -17.93 -20.26 -0.74
CA GLY A 84 -18.04 -20.11 -2.20
C GLY A 84 -19.07 -19.10 -2.72
N ASP A 85 -19.86 -18.48 -1.85
CA ASP A 85 -20.85 -17.48 -2.23
C ASP A 85 -20.26 -16.07 -2.28
N PHE A 86 -20.45 -15.41 -3.43
CA PHE A 86 -20.10 -14.01 -3.62
C PHE A 86 -21.10 -13.12 -2.90
N SER A 87 -20.74 -12.61 -1.73
CA SER A 87 -21.36 -11.39 -1.24
C SER A 87 -20.76 -10.22 -2.01
N GLN A 88 -21.47 -9.69 -3.01
CA GLN A 88 -21.10 -8.39 -3.58
C GLN A 88 -21.19 -7.35 -2.46
N LEU A 89 -20.05 -6.79 -2.08
CA LEU A 89 -20.00 -5.60 -1.25
C LEU A 89 -20.45 -4.44 -2.14
N ASP A 90 -21.65 -3.94 -1.91
CA ASP A 90 -22.04 -2.63 -2.44
C ASP A 90 -21.10 -1.54 -1.87
N ASP A 91 -21.04 -0.37 -2.51
CA ASP A 91 -20.14 0.70 -2.11
C ASP A 91 -20.29 1.11 -0.63
N ARG A 92 -21.50 0.98 -0.08
CA ARG A 92 -21.80 1.31 1.31
C ARG A 92 -21.19 0.29 2.27
N ARG A 93 -21.34 -1.01 1.98
CA ARG A 93 -20.71 -2.09 2.76
C ARG A 93 -19.20 -2.10 2.58
N PHE A 94 -18.72 -1.80 1.37
CA PHE A 94 -17.29 -1.64 1.10
C PHE A 94 -16.71 -0.53 1.96
N ALA A 95 -17.31 0.67 1.95
CA ALA A 95 -16.88 1.77 2.81
C ALA A 95 -16.88 1.42 4.31
N GLN A 96 -17.84 0.60 4.77
CA GLN A 96 -17.91 0.13 6.16
C GLN A 96 -16.78 -0.83 6.54
N VAL A 97 -16.27 -1.63 5.59
CA VAL A 97 -15.18 -2.58 5.86
C VAL A 97 -13.80 -2.03 5.52
N CYS A 98 -13.71 -0.98 4.70
CA CYS A 98 -12.44 -0.39 4.26
C CYS A 98 -11.54 0.02 5.42
N GLU A 99 -12.08 0.61 6.49
CA GLU A 99 -11.26 0.98 7.65
C GLU A 99 -10.66 -0.24 8.35
N ALA A 100 -11.45 -1.31 8.53
CA ALA A 100 -10.97 -2.55 9.13
C ALA A 100 -9.94 -3.25 8.23
N MET A 101 -10.19 -3.29 6.92
CA MET A 101 -9.23 -3.81 5.93
C MET A 101 -7.94 -3.00 5.92
N LEU A 102 -8.02 -1.66 6.00
CA LEU A 102 -6.86 -0.79 6.01
C LEU A 102 -6.03 -0.98 7.27
N ARG A 103 -6.67 -1.14 8.43
CA ARG A 103 -5.99 -1.49 9.68
C ARG A 103 -5.29 -2.84 9.59
N GLY A 104 -5.95 -3.87 9.07
CA GLY A 104 -5.31 -5.17 8.82
C GLY A 104 -4.15 -5.08 7.81
N SER A 105 -4.26 -4.18 6.83
CA SER A 105 -3.22 -3.91 5.84
C SER A 105 -2.00 -3.24 6.47
N LEU A 106 -2.20 -2.26 7.35
CA LEU A 106 -1.15 -1.62 8.12
C LEU A 106 -0.36 -2.65 8.94
N GLU A 107 -1.09 -3.49 9.67
CA GLU A 107 -0.49 -4.52 10.51
C GLU A 107 0.31 -5.53 9.69
N ALA A 108 -0.26 -6.06 8.62
CA ALA A 108 0.38 -7.06 7.77
C ALA A 108 1.61 -6.49 7.04
N ALA A 109 1.52 -5.27 6.53
CA ALA A 109 2.61 -4.63 5.78
C ALA A 109 3.81 -4.31 6.67
N PHE A 110 3.56 -3.90 7.92
CA PHE A 110 4.61 -3.39 8.80
C PHE A 110 4.96 -4.28 10.00
N MET A 111 4.38 -5.47 10.11
CA MET A 111 4.75 -6.47 11.13
C MET A 111 6.27 -6.72 11.19
N ARG A 112 6.92 -6.87 10.02
CA ARG A 112 8.37 -7.09 9.96
C ARG A 112 9.19 -5.91 10.49
N PHE A 113 8.69 -4.68 10.37
CA PHE A 113 9.36 -3.50 10.93
C PHE A 113 9.15 -3.40 12.43
N ARG A 114 7.97 -3.80 12.95
CA ARG A 114 7.69 -3.83 14.39
C ARG A 114 8.57 -4.83 15.14
N ASP A 115 8.79 -6.00 14.53
CA ASP A 115 9.51 -7.11 15.16
C ASP A 115 11.03 -7.07 14.90
N ALA A 116 11.51 -6.15 14.04
CA ALA A 116 12.90 -6.09 13.65
C ALA A 116 13.80 -5.46 14.74
N ASP A 117 14.99 -6.05 14.93
CA ASP A 117 16.12 -5.38 15.58
C ASP A 117 16.88 -4.48 14.58
N ASP A 118 17.89 -3.73 15.07
CA ASP A 118 18.66 -2.79 14.23
C ASP A 118 19.32 -3.48 13.01
N PRO A 119 20.01 -4.64 13.14
CA PRO A 119 20.52 -5.37 11.98
C PRO A 119 19.43 -5.82 10.98
N GLN A 120 18.25 -6.22 11.45
CA GLN A 120 17.14 -6.58 10.58
C GLN A 120 16.54 -5.36 9.88
N LEU A 121 16.43 -4.22 10.56
CA LEU A 121 16.02 -2.96 9.96
C LEU A 121 17.01 -2.49 8.89
N ASP A 122 18.32 -2.59 9.14
CA ASP A 122 19.36 -2.32 8.14
C ASP A 122 19.09 -3.15 6.86
N GLN A 123 18.77 -4.44 7.01
CA GLN A 123 18.45 -5.30 5.86
C GLN A 123 17.14 -4.93 5.17
N LEU A 124 16.09 -4.60 5.93
CA LEU A 124 14.80 -4.20 5.36
C LEU A 124 14.92 -2.89 4.57
N PHE A 125 15.60 -1.89 5.14
CA PHE A 125 15.85 -0.62 4.46
C PHE A 125 16.80 -0.78 3.28
N ALA A 126 17.87 -1.57 3.39
CA ALA A 126 18.75 -1.83 2.25
C ALA A 126 18.01 -2.49 1.08
N ARG A 127 17.06 -3.41 1.35
CA ARG A 127 16.21 -4.02 0.31
C ARG A 127 15.31 -2.98 -0.36
N LEU A 128 14.67 -2.09 0.41
CA LEU A 128 13.82 -1.04 -0.14
C LEU A 128 14.62 0.00 -0.93
N ASP A 129 15.79 0.39 -0.43
CA ASP A 129 16.66 1.39 -1.06
C ASP A 129 17.28 0.86 -2.37
N ALA A 130 17.45 -0.47 -2.49
CA ALA A 130 17.93 -1.12 -3.71
C ALA A 130 16.88 -1.17 -4.84
N VAL A 131 15.60 -0.94 -4.54
CA VAL A 131 14.56 -0.90 -5.58
C VAL A 131 14.58 0.48 -6.25
N PRO A 132 14.67 0.55 -7.60
CA PRO A 132 14.59 1.81 -8.33
C PRO A 132 13.27 2.52 -8.09
N GLU A 133 13.31 3.86 -8.13
CA GLU A 133 12.09 4.67 -8.07
C GLU A 133 11.20 4.43 -9.27
N LEU A 134 9.88 4.50 -9.04
CA LEU A 134 8.91 4.33 -10.09
C LEU A 134 8.84 5.59 -10.95
N THR A 135 9.38 5.52 -12.16
CA THR A 135 9.25 6.61 -13.14
C THR A 135 7.90 6.55 -13.82
N ILE A 136 6.95 7.37 -13.38
CA ILE A 136 5.64 7.51 -14.03
C ILE A 136 5.80 8.43 -15.25
N PRO A 137 5.48 7.96 -16.48
CA PRO A 137 5.52 8.83 -17.65
C PRO A 137 4.53 9.99 -17.46
N PRO A 138 4.85 11.21 -17.93
CA PRO A 138 3.91 12.32 -17.86
C PRO A 138 2.61 11.91 -18.54
N MET A 139 1.46 12.24 -17.92
CA MET A 139 0.18 12.06 -18.59
C MET A 139 0.23 12.83 -19.90
N ALA A 140 -0.05 12.16 -21.01
CA ALA A 140 -0.22 12.85 -22.28
C ALA A 140 -1.36 13.85 -22.07
N GLU A 141 -1.04 15.14 -22.01
CA GLU A 141 -2.05 16.19 -22.05
C GLU A 141 -2.92 15.90 -23.27
N GLY A 142 -4.22 15.77 -23.04
CA GLY A 142 -5.16 15.40 -24.08
C GLY A 142 -4.92 16.24 -25.32
N GLY A 143 -4.60 15.58 -26.43
CA GLY A 143 -4.65 16.17 -27.75
C GLY A 143 -6.08 16.63 -27.98
N GLY A 144 -6.32 17.91 -27.71
CA GLY A 144 -7.52 18.59 -28.15
C GLY A 144 -7.45 18.69 -29.67
N GLU A 145 -8.32 17.93 -30.32
CA GLU A 145 -8.86 18.26 -31.64
C GLU A 145 -10.37 18.46 -31.51
#